data_AF-A0ABD2M4N7-F1
#
_entry.id   AF-A0ABD2M4N7-F1
#
_cell.length_a   1.000
_cell.length_b   1.000
_cell.length_c   1.000
_cell.angle_alpha   90.00
_cell.angle_beta   90.00
_cell.angle_gamma   90.00
#
_symmetry.space_group_name_H-M   'P 1'
#
loop_
_entity.id
_entity.type
_entity.pdbx_description
1 polymer ?
#
loop_
_entity_poly.entity_id
_entity_poly.type
_entity_poly.pdbx_seq_one_letter_code
_entity_poly.pdbx_strand_id
1 'polypeptide(L)'
;MSDRRKEAEANMAKSIFISGDGWLAVFDLLPPSQLGLEIATISHRFNTYVDEHFKTRKWALKFIQIRREIGKKGTKKLELAKLDGEKVQIPQKPMPKNVVGFEAISIRFIDQNALTFLCRFRRLFTASPIVFAIGSTSDRILMLILELIWPMFNKNIGSMHLMADTFMRLRMFESSFLSKCPSLRVVKFCDDDNFFIEFPADDNAAASDGQVVAKWLFTALPDNVPPKMLKCSLDKDDGFLGSDIEDFKEAFAEASSAVNFIFVVRFPPSFAKSVVPFSLINELTHEQLTLKTTSNSRLFVFVRSPIERDASEWTKWENEAIGWDFLVQPNRIDVYMYREDQIGDGLLNKMIGPINRTKK
;
A
#
# COMPACT_ATOMS: atom_id res chain seq x y z
N MET A 1 -46.76 29.40 -33.37
CA MET A 1 -45.47 29.01 -32.72
C MET A 1 -45.63 28.51 -31.28
N SER A 2 -46.78 28.69 -30.63
CA SER A 2 -47.06 28.20 -29.26
C SER A 2 -47.34 26.68 -29.21
N ASP A 3 -48.08 26.15 -30.19
CA ASP A 3 -48.49 24.73 -30.17
C ASP A 3 -47.35 23.75 -30.44
N ARG A 4 -46.38 24.11 -31.30
CA ARG A 4 -45.18 23.28 -31.56
C ARG A 4 -44.26 23.14 -30.35
N ARG A 5 -44.31 24.09 -29.40
CA ARG A 5 -43.55 24.04 -28.15
C ARG A 5 -44.19 23.07 -27.16
N LYS A 6 -45.52 23.11 -27.04
CA LYS A 6 -46.29 22.14 -26.24
C LYS A 6 -46.22 20.72 -26.79
N GLU A 7 -46.16 20.57 -28.11
CA GLU A 7 -46.01 19.27 -28.78
C GLU A 7 -44.58 18.71 -28.68
N ALA A 8 -43.56 19.58 -28.64
CA ALA A 8 -42.18 19.21 -28.32
C ALA A 8 -41.99 18.85 -26.83
N GLU A 9 -42.68 19.54 -25.91
CA GLU A 9 -42.72 19.20 -24.47
C GLU A 9 -43.48 17.89 -24.22
N ALA A 10 -44.59 17.64 -24.92
CA ALA A 10 -45.34 16.39 -24.88
C ALA A 10 -44.56 15.21 -25.49
N ASN A 11 -43.70 15.46 -26.49
CA ASN A 11 -42.81 14.44 -27.06
C ASN A 11 -41.51 14.22 -26.27
N MET A 12 -41.02 15.21 -25.49
CA MET A 12 -39.93 15.00 -24.51
C MET A 12 -40.37 14.10 -23.33
N ALA A 13 -41.67 14.09 -23.01
CA ALA A 13 -42.25 13.22 -21.99
C ALA A 13 -42.39 11.74 -22.42
N LYS A 14 -42.04 11.39 -23.67
CA LYS A 14 -41.82 9.99 -24.10
C LYS A 14 -40.41 9.50 -23.75
N SER A 15 -39.79 10.04 -22.70
CA SER A 15 -38.71 9.34 -22.01
C SER A 15 -39.28 8.03 -21.49
N ILE A 16 -38.70 6.89 -21.86
CA ILE A 16 -39.08 5.58 -21.33
C ILE A 16 -39.04 5.69 -19.79
N PHE A 17 -40.19 5.84 -19.15
CA PHE A 17 -40.28 5.99 -17.70
C PHE A 17 -40.23 4.58 -17.11
N ILE A 18 -39.02 4.03 -17.04
CA ILE A 18 -38.77 2.77 -16.36
C ILE A 18 -39.01 3.02 -14.86
N SER A 19 -39.87 2.21 -14.24
CA SER A 19 -40.14 2.24 -12.80
C SER A 19 -38.86 1.96 -12.00
N GLY A 20 -38.86 2.29 -10.70
CA GLY A 20 -37.74 1.93 -9.82
C GLY A 20 -37.42 0.43 -9.90
N ASP A 21 -38.46 -0.40 -9.80
CA ASP A 21 -38.34 -1.87 -9.91
C ASP A 21 -37.79 -2.32 -11.28
N GLY A 22 -38.18 -1.64 -12.36
CA GLY A 22 -37.65 -1.92 -13.69
C GLY A 22 -36.15 -1.61 -13.81
N TRP A 23 -35.67 -0.56 -13.15
CA TRP A 23 -34.24 -0.28 -13.08
C TRP A 23 -33.48 -1.29 -12.22
N LEU A 24 -34.06 -1.70 -11.08
CA LEU A 24 -33.46 -2.72 -10.21
C LEU A 24 -33.27 -4.05 -10.94
N ALA A 25 -34.24 -4.48 -11.75
CA ALA A 25 -34.13 -5.69 -12.57
C ALA A 25 -33.04 -5.57 -13.65
N VAL A 26 -32.83 -4.38 -14.23
CA VAL A 26 -31.71 -4.14 -15.16
C VAL A 26 -30.38 -4.20 -14.42
N PHE A 27 -30.33 -3.72 -13.17
CA PHE A 27 -29.10 -3.72 -12.39
C PHE A 27 -28.61 -5.13 -12.05
N ASP A 28 -29.50 -6.11 -11.86
CA ASP A 28 -29.13 -7.52 -11.67
C ASP A 28 -28.29 -8.09 -12.84
N LEU A 29 -28.40 -7.50 -14.03
CA LEU A 29 -27.70 -7.94 -15.24
C LEU A 29 -26.35 -7.25 -15.44
N LEU A 30 -26.05 -6.21 -14.66
CA LEU A 30 -24.86 -5.37 -14.85
C LEU A 30 -23.78 -5.69 -13.79
N PRO A 31 -22.49 -5.63 -14.17
CA PRO A 31 -21.41 -5.73 -13.21
C PRO A 31 -21.54 -4.66 -12.11
N PRO A 32 -21.32 -4.99 -10.82
CA PRO A 32 -21.41 -4.02 -9.72
C PRO A 32 -20.49 -2.81 -9.89
N SER A 33 -19.32 -3.01 -10.52
CA SER A 33 -18.39 -1.93 -10.86
C SER A 33 -19.03 -0.91 -11.81
N GLN A 34 -19.77 -1.38 -12.82
CA GLN A 34 -20.46 -0.53 -13.78
C GLN A 34 -21.61 0.25 -13.10
N LEU A 35 -22.38 -0.43 -12.25
CA LEU A 35 -23.43 0.22 -11.48
C LEU A 35 -22.91 1.34 -10.58
N GLY A 36 -21.83 1.08 -9.85
CA GLY A 36 -21.29 2.03 -8.88
C GLY A 36 -20.44 3.16 -9.43
N LEU A 37 -19.66 2.91 -10.49
CA LEU A 37 -18.74 3.89 -11.07
C LEU A 37 -19.35 4.67 -12.23
N GLU A 38 -20.26 4.06 -12.97
CA GLU A 38 -20.87 4.70 -14.14
C GLU A 38 -22.27 5.13 -13.78
N ILE A 39 -23.19 4.17 -13.55
CA ILE A 39 -24.62 4.46 -13.47
C ILE A 39 -24.99 5.32 -12.26
N ALA A 40 -24.46 5.01 -11.06
CA ALA A 40 -24.73 5.78 -9.85
C ALA A 40 -24.27 7.25 -9.98
N THR A 41 -23.23 7.49 -10.76
CA THR A 41 -22.65 8.84 -10.89
C THR A 41 -23.46 9.74 -11.82
N ILE A 42 -24.28 9.15 -12.71
CA ILE A 42 -25.12 9.86 -13.69
C ILE A 42 -26.06 10.86 -13.01
N SER A 43 -26.85 10.44 -12.02
CA SER A 43 -27.84 11.31 -11.36
C SER A 43 -28.08 10.93 -9.90
N HIS A 44 -28.64 11.86 -9.11
CA HIS A 44 -29.06 11.55 -7.73
C HIS A 44 -30.09 10.42 -7.68
N ARG A 45 -30.98 10.36 -8.69
CA ARG A 45 -31.99 9.29 -8.82
C ARG A 45 -31.34 7.93 -9.01
N PHE A 46 -30.38 7.81 -9.95
CA PHE A 46 -29.64 6.57 -10.14
C PHE A 46 -28.79 6.22 -8.93
N ASN A 47 -28.15 7.20 -8.29
CA ASN A 47 -27.45 6.95 -7.03
C ASN A 47 -28.39 6.35 -5.97
N THR A 48 -29.62 6.85 -5.85
CA THR A 48 -30.61 6.32 -4.89
C THR A 48 -31.03 4.89 -5.23
N TYR A 49 -31.30 4.59 -6.50
CA TYR A 49 -31.66 3.23 -6.93
C TYR A 49 -30.49 2.25 -6.82
N VAL A 50 -29.27 2.68 -7.16
CA VAL A 50 -28.06 1.86 -6.99
C VAL A 50 -27.79 1.66 -5.50
N ASP A 51 -27.97 2.69 -4.66
CA ASP A 51 -27.88 2.56 -3.21
C ASP A 51 -28.94 1.58 -2.68
N GLU A 52 -30.18 1.64 -3.16
CA GLU A 52 -31.27 0.73 -2.78
C GLU A 52 -31.02 -0.71 -3.23
N HIS A 53 -30.58 -0.91 -4.47
CA HIS A 53 -30.11 -2.18 -4.99
C HIS A 53 -28.96 -2.75 -4.14
N PHE A 54 -28.05 -1.89 -3.69
CA PHE A 54 -26.92 -2.25 -2.85
C PHE A 54 -27.19 -2.18 -1.35
N LYS A 55 -28.36 -1.79 -0.86
CA LYS A 55 -28.67 -1.72 0.59
C LYS A 55 -28.47 -3.08 1.27
N THR A 56 -28.58 -4.17 0.51
CA THR A 56 -28.38 -5.54 0.99
C THR A 56 -26.95 -6.05 0.80
N ARG A 57 -26.06 -5.32 0.09
CA ARG A 57 -24.73 -5.80 -0.32
C ARG A 57 -23.67 -4.69 -0.30
N LYS A 58 -22.67 -4.86 0.57
CA LYS A 58 -21.41 -4.12 0.51
C LYS A 58 -20.54 -4.66 -0.62
N TRP A 59 -19.79 -3.80 -1.31
CA TRP A 59 -18.91 -4.22 -2.39
C TRP A 59 -17.59 -3.44 -2.43
N ALA A 60 -16.60 -4.04 -3.10
CA ALA A 60 -15.28 -3.47 -3.30
C ALA A 60 -15.06 -3.17 -4.79
N LEU A 61 -14.43 -2.04 -5.09
CA LEU A 61 -13.98 -1.72 -6.43
C LEU A 61 -12.97 -2.75 -6.90
N LYS A 62 -12.94 -3.00 -8.20
CA LYS A 62 -11.87 -3.78 -8.82
C LYS A 62 -10.63 -2.91 -9.02
N PHE A 63 -9.65 -3.46 -9.73
CA PHE A 63 -8.45 -2.73 -10.13
C PHE A 63 -8.80 -1.46 -10.91
N ILE A 64 -8.23 -0.33 -10.49
CA ILE A 64 -8.29 0.95 -11.21
C ILE A 64 -6.87 1.46 -11.42
N GLN A 65 -6.52 1.79 -12.65
CA GLN A 65 -5.27 2.47 -12.98
C GLN A 65 -5.55 3.93 -13.33
N ILE A 66 -4.85 4.83 -12.65
CA ILE A 66 -4.75 6.26 -12.95
C ILE A 66 -3.53 6.44 -13.85
N ARG A 67 -3.76 6.72 -15.13
CA ARG A 67 -2.70 6.88 -16.13
C ARG A 67 -2.91 8.14 -16.95
N ARG A 68 -1.90 8.45 -17.75
CA ARG A 68 -1.97 9.53 -18.74
C ARG A 68 -2.67 9.01 -19.99
N GLU A 69 -3.60 9.79 -20.53
CA GLU A 69 -4.17 9.55 -21.86
C GLU A 69 -3.07 9.66 -22.94
N ILE A 70 -2.97 8.63 -23.79
CA ILE A 70 -2.09 8.67 -24.96
C ILE A 70 -2.87 9.29 -26.12
N GLY A 71 -2.90 10.62 -26.18
CA GLY A 71 -3.62 11.39 -27.20
C GLY A 71 -2.72 12.04 -28.25
N LYS A 72 -3.28 12.35 -29.43
CA LYS A 72 -2.63 13.18 -30.45
C LYS A 72 -2.59 14.65 -29.97
N LYS A 73 -1.40 15.26 -29.98
CA LYS A 73 -1.06 16.63 -29.52
C LYS A 73 -0.86 16.83 -28.01
N GLY A 74 0.19 16.23 -27.44
CA GLY A 74 0.95 16.76 -26.30
C GLY A 74 0.27 16.98 -24.95
N THR A 75 -1.06 16.94 -24.87
CA THR A 75 -1.83 17.21 -23.66
C THR A 75 -1.75 16.01 -22.72
N LYS A 76 -1.33 16.26 -21.48
CA LYS A 76 -1.26 15.27 -20.40
C LYS A 76 -2.59 15.27 -19.65
N LYS A 77 -3.55 14.45 -20.08
CA LYS A 77 -4.84 14.33 -19.40
C LYS A 77 -4.91 13.05 -18.57
N LEU A 78 -5.62 13.12 -17.46
CA LEU A 78 -5.98 11.96 -16.66
C LEU A 78 -6.89 11.01 -17.45
N GLU A 79 -6.55 9.73 -17.42
CA GLU A 79 -7.39 8.61 -17.85
C GLU A 79 -7.47 7.57 -16.73
N LEU A 80 -8.67 7.04 -16.49
CA LEU A 80 -8.85 5.87 -15.66
C LEU A 80 -9.00 4.64 -16.55
N ALA A 81 -8.36 3.54 -16.17
CA ALA A 81 -8.45 2.27 -16.89
C ALA A 81 -8.63 1.08 -15.96
N LYS A 82 -9.33 0.05 -16.44
CA LYS A 82 -9.36 -1.29 -15.82
C LYS A 82 -8.05 -2.03 -16.11
N LEU A 83 -7.93 -3.24 -15.56
CA LEU A 83 -6.73 -4.07 -15.72
C LEU A 83 -6.46 -4.46 -17.19
N ASP A 84 -7.52 -4.71 -17.96
CA ASP A 84 -7.47 -4.99 -19.40
C ASP A 84 -7.21 -3.74 -20.26
N GLY A 85 -7.08 -2.56 -19.63
CA GLY A 85 -6.84 -1.29 -20.29
C GLY A 85 -8.11 -0.57 -20.77
N GLU A 86 -9.30 -1.13 -20.55
CA GLU A 86 -10.58 -0.50 -20.89
C GLU A 86 -10.74 0.82 -20.11
N LYS A 87 -11.10 1.89 -20.82
CA LYS A 87 -11.27 3.23 -20.21
C LYS A 87 -12.49 3.25 -19.30
N VAL A 88 -12.35 3.90 -18.16
CA VAL A 88 -13.43 4.11 -17.18
C VAL A 88 -13.72 5.60 -17.05
N GLN A 89 -14.99 5.94 -16.86
CA GLN A 89 -15.37 7.33 -16.60
C GLN A 89 -14.85 7.79 -15.23
N ILE A 90 -14.36 9.03 -15.16
CA ILE A 90 -13.96 9.65 -13.91
C ILE A 90 -15.22 10.02 -13.12
N PRO A 91 -15.49 9.42 -11.95
CA PRO A 91 -16.66 9.74 -11.14
C PRO A 91 -16.64 11.21 -10.74
N GLN A 92 -17.67 11.96 -11.13
CA GLN A 92 -17.79 13.39 -10.78
C GLN A 92 -18.43 13.64 -9.41
N LYS A 93 -19.11 12.62 -8.88
CA LYS A 93 -19.78 12.65 -7.59
C LYS A 93 -19.06 11.75 -6.58
N PRO A 94 -19.26 11.98 -5.27
CA PRO A 94 -18.80 11.05 -4.24
C PRO A 94 -19.32 9.63 -4.50
N MET A 95 -18.52 8.63 -4.11
CA MET A 95 -18.90 7.23 -4.27
C MET A 95 -20.08 6.86 -3.36
N PRO A 96 -20.97 5.96 -3.82
CA PRO A 96 -22.01 5.36 -3.00
C PRO A 96 -21.48 4.85 -1.65
N LYS A 97 -22.30 4.92 -0.59
CA LYS A 97 -21.88 4.49 0.76
C LYS A 97 -21.60 2.98 0.84
N ASN A 98 -22.24 2.20 -0.02
CA ASN A 98 -22.13 0.74 -0.05
C ASN A 98 -20.82 0.24 -0.70
N VAL A 99 -20.03 1.16 -1.31
CA VAL A 99 -18.64 0.87 -1.70
C VAL A 99 -17.77 0.94 -0.45
N VAL A 100 -17.18 -0.17 -0.04
CA VAL A 100 -16.46 -0.26 1.24
C VAL A 100 -14.97 -0.53 1.11
N GLY A 101 -14.48 -0.83 -0.10
CA GLY A 101 -13.06 -1.07 -0.33
C GLY A 101 -12.72 -1.15 -1.82
N PHE A 102 -11.53 -1.65 -2.13
CA PHE A 102 -11.05 -1.85 -3.49
C PHE A 102 -10.03 -2.99 -3.54
N GLU A 103 -9.86 -3.59 -4.71
CA GLU A 103 -8.83 -4.59 -4.97
C GLU A 103 -7.46 -3.89 -5.06
N ALA A 104 -7.32 -2.96 -6.00
CA ALA A 104 -6.10 -2.18 -6.17
C ALA A 104 -6.33 -0.85 -6.89
N ILE A 105 -5.55 0.16 -6.54
CA ILE A 105 -5.44 1.44 -7.24
C ILE A 105 -3.97 1.65 -7.64
N SER A 106 -3.71 1.66 -8.94
CA SER A 106 -2.38 1.89 -9.51
C SER A 106 -2.26 3.34 -9.99
N ILE A 107 -1.34 4.11 -9.41
CA ILE A 107 -1.09 5.51 -9.75
C ILE A 107 0.16 5.59 -10.61
N ARG A 108 -0.05 5.86 -11.90
CA ARG A 108 1.00 6.01 -12.93
C ARG A 108 1.03 7.41 -13.53
N PHE A 109 0.14 8.30 -13.09
CA PHE A 109 0.05 9.70 -13.50
C PHE A 109 -0.58 10.52 -12.39
N ILE A 110 -0.12 11.76 -12.19
CA ILE A 110 -0.72 12.69 -11.23
C ILE A 110 -0.92 14.07 -11.84
N ASP A 111 -2.14 14.59 -11.77
CA ASP A 111 -2.52 15.97 -12.02
C ASP A 111 -3.53 16.43 -10.97
N GLN A 112 -4.04 17.66 -11.09
CA GLN A 112 -5.07 18.16 -10.18
C GLN A 112 -6.36 17.33 -10.22
N ASN A 113 -6.70 16.73 -11.36
CA ASN A 113 -7.88 15.87 -11.50
C ASN A 113 -7.66 14.53 -10.80
N ALA A 114 -6.46 13.97 -10.85
CA ALA A 114 -6.09 12.73 -10.17
C ALA A 114 -6.16 12.91 -8.65
N LEU A 115 -5.65 14.04 -8.14
CA LEU A 115 -5.77 14.39 -6.72
C LEU A 115 -7.23 14.57 -6.30
N THR A 116 -8.02 15.26 -7.12
CA THR A 116 -9.46 15.44 -6.87
C THR A 116 -10.20 14.10 -6.88
N PHE A 117 -9.84 13.22 -7.80
CA PHE A 117 -10.32 11.84 -7.83
C PHE A 117 -9.96 11.13 -6.53
N LEU A 118 -8.67 11.01 -6.17
CA LEU A 118 -8.23 10.33 -4.94
C LEU A 118 -8.91 10.90 -3.66
N CYS A 119 -9.10 12.22 -3.58
CA CYS A 119 -9.85 12.85 -2.50
C CYS A 119 -11.28 12.32 -2.34
N ARG A 120 -11.98 12.01 -3.45
CA ARG A 120 -13.33 11.42 -3.42
C ARG A 120 -13.34 9.99 -2.85
N PHE A 121 -12.20 9.30 -2.84
CA PHE A 121 -12.03 7.94 -2.33
C PHE A 121 -11.42 7.90 -0.92
N ARG A 122 -11.16 9.06 -0.31
CA ARG A 122 -10.53 9.16 1.03
C ARG A 122 -11.22 8.31 2.10
N ARG A 123 -12.55 8.18 2.04
CA ARG A 123 -13.32 7.31 2.95
C ARG A 123 -12.88 5.85 2.86
N LEU A 124 -12.57 5.35 1.66
CA LEU A 124 -12.11 3.97 1.48
C LEU A 124 -10.71 3.78 2.06
N PHE A 125 -9.88 4.81 1.99
CA PHE A 125 -8.53 4.77 2.54
C PHE A 125 -8.46 4.70 4.06
N THR A 126 -9.57 4.99 4.74
CA THR A 126 -9.67 4.92 6.20
C THR A 126 -10.53 3.74 6.68
N ALA A 127 -11.14 2.97 5.77
CA ALA A 127 -12.07 1.91 6.12
C ALA A 127 -11.39 0.57 6.47
N SER A 128 -10.20 0.32 5.92
CA SER A 128 -9.45 -0.92 6.11
C SER A 128 -7.96 -0.68 5.87
N PRO A 129 -7.05 -1.44 6.52
CA PRO A 129 -5.61 -1.26 6.34
C PRO A 129 -5.19 -1.27 4.87
N ILE A 130 -4.29 -0.35 4.51
CA ILE A 130 -3.79 -0.17 3.15
C ILE A 130 -2.49 -0.96 2.97
N VAL A 131 -2.39 -1.65 1.83
CA VAL A 131 -1.13 -2.21 1.35
C VAL A 131 -0.54 -1.25 0.34
N PHE A 132 0.55 -0.59 0.72
CA PHE A 132 1.14 0.48 -0.07
C PHE A 132 2.43 0.03 -0.76
N ALA A 133 2.59 0.37 -2.03
CA ALA A 133 3.87 0.29 -2.72
C ALA A 133 4.20 1.61 -3.40
N ILE A 134 5.49 1.91 -3.44
CA ILE A 134 6.02 3.10 -4.09
C ILE A 134 7.30 2.77 -4.84
N GLY A 135 7.43 3.33 -6.04
CA GLY A 135 8.63 3.19 -6.84
C GLY A 135 8.85 4.37 -7.77
N SER A 136 10.03 4.96 -7.67
CA SER A 136 10.50 6.04 -8.54
C SER A 136 12.01 6.17 -8.40
N THR A 137 12.69 6.46 -9.50
CA THR A 137 14.11 6.86 -9.52
C THR A 137 14.29 8.38 -9.49
N SER A 138 13.20 9.13 -9.44
CA SER A 138 13.19 10.60 -9.41
C SER A 138 12.80 11.10 -8.02
N ASP A 139 13.74 11.80 -7.39
CA ASP A 139 13.59 12.47 -6.09
C ASP A 139 12.43 13.47 -6.10
N ARG A 140 12.27 14.21 -7.20
CA ARG A 140 11.16 15.16 -7.37
C ARG A 140 9.80 14.48 -7.37
N ILE A 141 9.69 13.31 -8.02
CA ILE A 141 8.47 12.50 -7.99
C ILE A 141 8.23 11.97 -6.58
N LEU A 142 9.26 11.47 -5.89
CA LEU A 142 9.11 10.96 -4.53
C LEU A 142 8.63 12.05 -3.57
N MET A 143 9.21 13.25 -3.63
CA MET A 143 8.74 14.41 -2.86
C MET A 143 7.28 14.73 -3.15
N LEU A 144 6.86 14.76 -4.42
CA LEU A 144 5.45 14.97 -4.78
C LEU A 144 4.51 13.91 -4.19
N ILE A 145 4.92 12.64 -4.22
CA ILE A 145 4.13 11.55 -3.67
C ILE A 145 4.00 11.71 -2.15
N LEU A 146 5.11 12.01 -1.47
CA LEU A 146 5.16 12.26 -0.02
C LEU A 146 4.29 13.46 0.40
N GLU A 147 4.25 14.51 -0.41
CA GLU A 147 3.49 15.73 -0.08
C GLU A 147 1.99 15.61 -0.43
N LEU A 148 1.66 15.01 -1.57
CA LEU A 148 0.30 15.12 -2.15
C LEU A 148 -0.54 13.86 -2.03
N ILE A 149 0.07 12.68 -2.07
CA ILE A 149 -0.64 11.39 -2.07
C ILE A 149 -0.57 10.74 -0.69
N TRP A 150 0.65 10.60 -0.16
CA TRP A 150 0.92 9.90 1.08
C TRP A 150 0.06 10.35 2.28
N PRO A 151 -0.15 11.66 2.53
CA PRO A 151 -0.94 12.11 3.69
C PRO A 151 -2.43 11.72 3.61
N MET A 152 -2.91 11.27 2.45
CA MET A 152 -4.30 10.83 2.29
C MET A 152 -4.60 9.55 3.06
N PHE A 153 -3.59 8.71 3.30
CA PHE A 153 -3.80 7.35 3.85
C PHE A 153 -2.66 6.81 4.73
N ASN A 154 -1.55 7.54 4.93
CA ASN A 154 -0.40 7.07 5.71
C ASN A 154 -0.73 6.50 7.10
N LYS A 155 -1.69 7.11 7.82
CA LYS A 155 -2.13 6.66 9.14
C LYS A 155 -2.71 5.25 9.14
N ASN A 156 -3.23 4.80 7.99
CA ASN A 156 -3.92 3.53 7.83
C ASN A 156 -3.12 2.53 6.97
N ILE A 157 -1.83 2.79 6.70
CA ILE A 157 -0.98 1.82 6.02
C ILE A 157 -0.65 0.69 6.98
N GLY A 158 -1.14 -0.51 6.67
CA GLY A 158 -0.86 -1.72 7.42
C GLY A 158 0.34 -2.50 6.89
N SER A 159 0.63 -2.33 5.59
CA SER A 159 1.71 -3.05 4.93
C SER A 159 2.39 -2.19 3.88
N MET A 160 3.71 -2.33 3.74
CA MET A 160 4.48 -1.71 2.67
C MET A 160 5.26 -2.73 1.87
N HIS A 161 5.26 -2.54 0.55
CA HIS A 161 6.18 -3.18 -0.37
C HIS A 161 7.12 -2.13 -0.96
N LEU A 162 8.42 -2.27 -0.70
CA LEU A 162 9.44 -1.26 -0.99
C LEU A 162 10.57 -1.85 -1.82
N MET A 163 11.16 -1.02 -2.67
CA MET A 163 12.51 -1.25 -3.21
C MET A 163 13.52 -0.56 -2.29
N ALA A 164 14.65 -1.19 -1.99
CA ALA A 164 15.69 -0.65 -1.11
C ALA A 164 16.13 0.76 -1.56
N ASP A 165 16.43 0.95 -2.85
CA ASP A 165 16.80 2.26 -3.42
C ASP A 165 15.73 3.34 -3.24
N THR A 166 14.45 2.95 -3.31
CA THR A 166 13.34 3.88 -3.10
C THR A 166 13.20 4.22 -1.63
N PHE A 167 13.37 3.25 -0.73
CA PHE A 167 13.33 3.47 0.72
C PHE A 167 14.44 4.42 1.18
N MET A 168 15.67 4.20 0.73
CA MET A 168 16.83 5.08 1.00
C MET A 168 16.50 6.53 0.63
N ARG A 169 15.96 6.75 -0.58
CA ARG A 169 15.61 8.10 -1.05
C ARG A 169 14.44 8.70 -0.27
N LEU A 170 13.43 7.91 0.10
CA LEU A 170 12.33 8.39 0.92
C LEU A 170 12.84 8.89 2.28
N ARG A 171 13.80 8.18 2.88
CA ARG A 171 14.42 8.57 4.14
C ARG A 171 15.22 9.86 4.06
N MET A 172 15.77 10.22 2.90
CA MET A 172 16.42 11.52 2.71
C MET A 172 15.45 12.70 2.85
N PHE A 173 14.17 12.51 2.53
CA PHE A 173 13.12 13.54 2.67
C PHE A 173 12.37 13.42 4.00
N GLU A 174 12.24 12.20 4.51
CA GLU A 174 11.50 11.88 5.72
C GLU A 174 12.23 10.79 6.52
N SER A 175 13.14 11.18 7.41
CA SER A 175 13.96 10.23 8.17
C SER A 175 13.11 9.26 9.02
N SER A 176 11.96 9.74 9.49
CA SER A 176 11.00 9.01 10.32
C SER A 176 9.88 8.30 9.51
N PHE A 177 10.17 7.94 8.25
CA PHE A 177 9.16 7.45 7.30
C PHE A 177 8.29 6.29 7.82
N LEU A 178 8.91 5.27 8.42
CA LEU A 178 8.18 4.10 8.95
C LEU A 178 7.37 4.44 10.20
N SER A 179 7.92 5.26 11.11
CA SER A 179 7.23 5.62 12.36
C SER A 179 6.04 6.56 12.14
N LYS A 180 5.99 7.28 11.02
CA LYS A 180 4.81 8.04 10.57
C LYS A 180 3.65 7.17 10.08
N CYS A 181 3.80 5.85 10.07
CA CYS A 181 2.74 4.88 9.76
C CYS A 181 2.37 4.09 11.02
N PRO A 182 1.50 4.63 11.89
CA PRO A 182 1.17 4.00 13.17
C PRO A 182 0.50 2.62 13.04
N SER A 183 -0.14 2.34 11.91
CA SER A 183 -0.78 1.04 11.64
C SER A 183 0.16 0.02 10.99
N LEU A 184 1.42 0.39 10.71
CA LEU A 184 2.34 -0.43 9.93
C LEU A 184 2.76 -1.68 10.70
N ARG A 185 2.35 -2.85 10.18
CA ARG A 185 2.70 -4.16 10.70
C ARG A 185 3.65 -4.92 9.78
N VAL A 186 3.52 -4.77 8.46
CA VAL A 186 4.27 -5.56 7.47
C VAL A 186 5.16 -4.68 6.62
N VAL A 187 6.44 -5.01 6.50
CA VAL A 187 7.36 -4.42 5.53
C VAL A 187 7.97 -5.54 4.70
N LYS A 188 7.81 -5.48 3.39
CA LYS A 188 8.49 -6.38 2.44
C LYS A 188 9.39 -5.56 1.50
N PHE A 189 10.67 -5.89 1.49
CA PHE A 189 11.59 -5.45 0.43
C PHE A 189 11.50 -6.36 -0.80
N CYS A 190 11.88 -5.86 -1.97
CA CYS A 190 11.85 -6.65 -3.20
C CYS A 190 12.75 -7.88 -3.08
N ASP A 191 12.37 -8.95 -3.76
CA ASP A 191 13.10 -10.23 -3.68
C ASP A 191 14.51 -10.16 -4.30
N ASP A 192 14.75 -9.16 -5.16
CA ASP A 192 16.03 -8.89 -5.81
C ASP A 192 16.84 -7.76 -5.11
N ASP A 193 16.31 -7.21 -4.01
CA ASP A 193 17.05 -6.22 -3.22
C ASP A 193 18.09 -6.95 -2.36
N ASN A 194 19.28 -6.37 -2.22
CA ASN A 194 20.28 -6.81 -1.25
C ASN A 194 20.13 -6.00 0.04
N PHE A 195 19.21 -6.42 0.92
CA PHE A 195 18.84 -5.67 2.13
C PHE A 195 18.83 -6.55 3.37
N PHE A 196 19.43 -6.08 4.46
CA PHE A 196 19.37 -6.70 5.79
C PHE A 196 19.19 -5.64 6.88
N ILE A 197 18.82 -6.07 8.09
CA ILE A 197 18.76 -5.19 9.26
C ILE A 197 20.15 -5.03 9.87
N GLU A 198 20.41 -3.88 10.50
CA GLU A 198 21.72 -3.56 11.07
C GLU A 198 21.56 -3.07 12.51
N PHE A 199 22.60 -3.28 13.33
CA PHE A 199 22.63 -2.87 14.73
C PHE A 199 23.82 -1.92 15.00
N PRO A 200 23.72 -1.04 16.02
CA PRO A 200 22.59 -0.85 16.93
C PRO A 200 21.37 -0.23 16.23
N ALA A 201 20.18 -0.58 16.69
CA ALA A 201 18.92 -0.09 16.10
C ALA A 201 18.70 1.41 16.42
N ASP A 202 18.60 2.24 15.38
CA ASP A 202 18.49 3.70 15.50
C ASP A 202 17.61 4.27 14.38
N ASP A 203 16.99 5.43 14.61
CA ASP A 203 16.20 6.19 13.64
C ASP A 203 16.60 7.65 13.47
N ASN A 204 17.79 8.00 13.96
CA ASN A 204 18.38 9.30 13.72
C ASN A 204 18.74 9.52 12.23
N ALA A 205 19.07 10.76 11.87
CA ALA A 205 19.36 11.13 10.48
C ALA A 205 20.66 10.51 9.92
N ALA A 206 21.56 10.01 10.78
CA ALA A 206 22.80 9.34 10.40
C ALA A 206 22.67 7.81 10.34
N ALA A 207 21.54 7.24 10.81
CA ALA A 207 21.31 5.82 10.86
C ALA A 207 21.18 5.22 9.45
N SER A 208 21.76 4.05 9.22
CA SER A 208 21.60 3.30 7.98
C SER A 208 20.15 2.83 7.78
N ASP A 209 19.82 2.37 6.58
CA ASP A 209 18.49 1.83 6.28
C ASP A 209 18.19 0.55 7.07
N GLY A 210 19.20 -0.30 7.24
CA GLY A 210 19.11 -1.48 8.11
C GLY A 210 18.82 -1.12 9.56
N GLN A 211 19.47 -0.08 10.10
CA GLN A 211 19.26 0.39 11.47
C GLN A 211 17.84 0.93 11.70
N VAL A 212 17.29 1.67 10.73
CA VAL A 212 15.90 2.17 10.83
C VAL A 212 14.87 1.06 10.79
N VAL A 213 15.07 0.09 9.90
CA VAL A 213 14.16 -1.06 9.84
C VAL A 213 14.29 -1.89 11.12
N ALA A 214 15.49 -2.07 11.67
CA ALA A 214 15.71 -2.70 12.97
C ALA A 214 14.97 -1.95 14.08
N LYS A 215 15.09 -0.61 14.12
CA LYS A 215 14.40 0.24 15.11
C LYS A 215 12.89 0.09 15.03
N TRP A 216 12.32 0.12 13.83
CA TRP A 216 10.90 -0.13 13.62
C TRP A 216 10.50 -1.53 14.09
N LEU A 217 11.27 -2.57 13.75
CA LEU A 217 10.99 -3.96 14.11
C LEU A 217 11.02 -4.18 15.63
N PHE A 218 11.96 -3.54 16.33
CA PHE A 218 12.17 -3.61 17.79
C PHE A 218 11.36 -2.58 18.59
N THR A 219 10.43 -1.87 17.95
CA THR A 219 9.48 -1.01 18.67
C THR A 219 8.22 -1.82 18.97
N ALA A 220 7.74 -1.81 20.21
CA ALA A 220 6.51 -2.51 20.58
C ALA A 220 5.29 -1.98 19.80
N LEU A 221 4.37 -2.89 19.45
CA LEU A 221 3.00 -2.52 19.09
C LEU A 221 2.13 -2.55 20.37
N PRO A 222 0.95 -1.91 20.36
CA PRO A 222 -0.01 -2.07 21.45
C PRO A 222 -0.30 -3.55 21.75
N ASP A 223 -0.61 -3.86 23.01
CA ASP A 223 -0.93 -5.23 23.43
C ASP A 223 -2.08 -5.82 22.59
N ASN A 224 -2.00 -7.12 22.32
CA ASN A 224 -2.95 -7.89 21.49
C ASN A 224 -2.94 -7.56 19.99
N VAL A 225 -1.91 -6.87 19.49
CA VAL A 225 -1.68 -6.73 18.05
C VAL A 225 -0.82 -7.91 17.56
N PRO A 226 -1.17 -8.55 16.43
CA PRO A 226 -0.33 -9.59 15.83
C PRO A 226 1.11 -9.11 15.57
N PRO A 227 2.09 -10.03 15.50
CA PRO A 227 3.50 -9.68 15.36
C PRO A 227 3.77 -8.83 14.11
N LYS A 228 4.76 -7.94 14.22
CA LYS A 228 5.34 -7.28 13.04
C LYS A 228 5.94 -8.31 12.10
N MET A 229 5.90 -8.03 10.81
CA MET A 229 6.45 -8.91 9.78
C MET A 229 7.41 -8.14 8.90
N LEU A 230 8.66 -8.60 8.88
CA LEU A 230 9.67 -8.12 7.95
C LEU A 230 9.98 -9.24 6.96
N LYS A 231 10.06 -8.91 5.66
CA LYS A 231 10.55 -9.82 4.64
C LYS A 231 11.59 -9.12 3.77
N CYS A 232 12.79 -9.67 3.69
CA CYS A 232 13.84 -9.17 2.79
C CYS A 232 14.62 -10.32 2.14
N SER A 233 15.50 -9.94 1.23
CA SER A 233 16.36 -10.86 0.49
C SER A 233 17.80 -10.36 0.54
N LEU A 234 18.73 -11.28 0.40
CA LEU A 234 20.14 -11.05 0.24
C LEU A 234 20.62 -11.93 -0.90
N ASP A 235 21.17 -11.30 -1.92
CA ASP A 235 21.66 -11.98 -3.11
C ASP A 235 23.18 -12.09 -3.13
N LYS A 236 23.87 -11.28 -2.32
CA LYS A 236 25.32 -11.30 -2.18
C LYS A 236 25.69 -11.51 -0.72
N ASP A 237 26.71 -12.33 -0.54
CA ASP A 237 27.43 -12.43 0.72
C ASP A 237 28.51 -11.34 0.69
N ASP A 238 28.33 -10.31 1.51
CA ASP A 238 29.29 -9.22 1.67
C ASP A 238 30.34 -9.52 2.75
N GLY A 239 30.27 -10.72 3.37
CA GLY A 239 31.20 -11.17 4.41
C GLY A 239 30.84 -10.73 5.83
N PHE A 240 29.79 -9.91 6.00
CA PHE A 240 29.39 -9.36 7.30
C PHE A 240 28.12 -9.99 7.88
N LEU A 241 27.40 -10.82 7.11
CA LEU A 241 26.17 -11.48 7.56
C LEU A 241 26.32 -12.30 8.85
N GLY A 242 27.51 -12.86 9.09
CA GLY A 242 27.82 -13.57 10.34
C GLY A 242 27.80 -12.65 11.56
N SER A 243 28.45 -11.48 11.46
CA SER A 243 28.41 -10.47 12.53
C SER A 243 27.00 -9.91 12.71
N ASP A 244 26.26 -9.65 11.63
CA ASP A 244 24.91 -9.08 11.73
C ASP A 244 23.94 -10.00 12.50
N ILE A 245 24.09 -11.32 12.36
CA ILE A 245 23.30 -12.30 13.13
C ILE A 245 23.69 -12.31 14.61
N GLU A 246 24.99 -12.20 14.93
CA GLU A 246 25.44 -12.14 16.32
C GLU A 246 25.01 -10.84 16.99
N ASP A 247 25.12 -9.69 16.30
CA ASP A 247 24.64 -8.40 16.79
C ASP A 247 23.13 -8.42 17.03
N PHE A 248 22.37 -9.11 16.16
CA PHE A 248 20.93 -9.30 16.34
C PHE A 248 20.60 -10.18 17.57
N LYS A 249 21.39 -11.22 17.85
CA LYS A 249 21.24 -12.03 19.07
C LYS A 249 21.57 -11.23 20.33
N GLU A 250 22.64 -10.44 20.29
CA GLU A 250 23.06 -9.56 21.38
C GLU A 250 21.97 -8.53 21.67
N ALA A 251 21.45 -7.86 20.65
CA ALA A 251 20.33 -6.91 20.79
C ALA A 251 19.06 -7.55 21.36
N PHE A 252 18.80 -8.84 21.10
CA PHE A 252 17.72 -9.57 21.75
C PHE A 252 18.02 -9.88 23.23
N ALA A 253 19.24 -10.29 23.54
CA ALA A 253 19.66 -10.61 24.91
C ALA A 253 19.64 -9.37 25.82
N GLU A 254 20.02 -8.20 25.29
CA GLU A 254 20.04 -6.93 26.02
C GLU A 254 18.68 -6.22 26.08
N ALA A 255 17.66 -6.73 25.36
CA ALA A 255 16.36 -6.11 25.32
C ALA A 255 15.69 -6.12 26.70
N SER A 256 15.18 -4.96 27.11
CA SER A 256 14.46 -4.76 28.38
C SER A 256 12.94 -4.62 28.23
N SER A 257 12.44 -4.70 26.99
CA SER A 257 11.02 -4.64 26.68
C SER A 257 10.65 -5.76 25.70
N ALA A 258 9.45 -6.32 25.91
CA ALA A 258 8.90 -7.37 25.07
C ALA A 258 8.41 -6.79 23.73
N VAL A 259 8.75 -7.47 22.64
CA VAL A 259 8.35 -7.13 21.27
C VAL A 259 8.18 -8.41 20.44
N ASN A 260 7.05 -8.52 19.75
CA ASN A 260 6.71 -9.67 18.92
C ASN A 260 6.94 -9.39 17.44
N PHE A 261 7.75 -10.21 16.78
CA PHE A 261 7.93 -10.11 15.34
C PHE A 261 8.29 -11.44 14.67
N ILE A 262 8.06 -11.48 13.36
CA ILE A 262 8.49 -12.52 12.45
C ILE A 262 9.33 -11.85 11.36
N PHE A 263 10.58 -12.27 11.22
CA PHE A 263 11.50 -11.75 10.22
C PHE A 263 11.91 -12.88 9.28
N VAL A 264 11.45 -12.79 8.04
CA VAL A 264 11.73 -13.73 6.96
C VAL A 264 12.85 -13.16 6.10
N VAL A 265 13.94 -13.92 5.93
CA VAL A 265 15.06 -13.51 5.08
C VAL A 265 15.42 -14.64 4.11
N ARG A 266 15.66 -14.26 2.85
CA ARG A 266 16.29 -15.15 1.88
C ARG A 266 17.80 -14.89 1.88
N PHE A 267 18.60 -15.85 2.30
CA PHE A 267 20.06 -15.74 2.28
C PHE A 267 20.67 -16.14 0.92
N PRO A 268 21.88 -15.66 0.60
CA PRO A 268 22.61 -16.10 -0.58
C PRO A 268 22.99 -17.59 -0.45
N PRO A 269 23.12 -18.35 -1.57
CA PRO A 269 23.33 -19.79 -1.51
C PRO A 269 24.62 -20.22 -0.79
N SER A 270 25.66 -19.37 -0.81
CA SER A 270 26.92 -19.61 -0.11
C SER A 270 26.72 -19.59 1.40
N PHE A 271 26.09 -18.53 1.90
CA PHE A 271 25.87 -18.29 3.31
C PHE A 271 24.79 -19.22 3.89
N ALA A 272 23.72 -19.49 3.15
CA ALA A 272 22.62 -20.34 3.61
C ALA A 272 23.07 -21.73 4.09
N LYS A 273 24.18 -22.26 3.57
CA LYS A 273 24.75 -23.56 3.98
C LYS A 273 25.45 -23.53 5.34
N SER A 274 25.95 -22.37 5.76
CA SER A 274 26.64 -22.19 7.04
C SER A 274 25.72 -21.68 8.15
N VAL A 275 24.52 -21.20 7.82
CA VAL A 275 23.57 -20.73 8.83
C VAL A 275 23.01 -21.90 9.64
N VAL A 276 23.24 -21.86 10.95
CA VAL A 276 22.77 -22.87 11.90
C VAL A 276 21.53 -22.33 12.64
N PRO A 277 20.39 -23.06 12.61
CA PRO A 277 19.23 -22.75 13.45
C PRO A 277 19.58 -22.66 14.94
N PHE A 278 18.90 -21.77 15.66
CA PHE A 278 19.13 -21.57 17.10
C PHE A 278 17.84 -21.21 17.83
N SER A 279 17.88 -21.31 19.15
CA SER A 279 16.84 -20.85 20.06
C SER A 279 17.49 -20.18 21.26
N LEU A 280 17.09 -18.95 21.56
CA LEU A 280 17.57 -18.15 22.69
C LEU A 280 16.38 -17.77 23.56
N ILE A 281 16.62 -17.60 24.86
CA ILE A 281 15.62 -17.15 25.83
C ILE A 281 16.12 -15.85 26.44
N ASN A 282 15.22 -14.87 26.54
CA ASN A 282 15.41 -13.68 27.35
C ASN A 282 14.48 -13.80 28.57
N GLU A 283 15.06 -14.12 29.71
CA GLU A 283 14.34 -14.31 30.99
C GLU A 283 13.74 -13.00 31.51
N LEU A 284 14.31 -11.85 31.17
CA LEU A 284 13.82 -10.54 31.61
C LEU A 284 12.51 -10.17 30.90
N THR A 285 12.42 -10.44 29.60
CA THR A 285 11.21 -10.12 28.81
C THR A 285 10.24 -11.30 28.73
N HIS A 286 10.61 -12.48 29.22
CA HIS A 286 9.88 -13.74 29.07
C HIS A 286 9.60 -14.10 27.60
N GLU A 287 10.58 -13.84 26.74
CA GLU A 287 10.51 -14.10 25.30
C GLU A 287 11.56 -15.12 24.85
N GLN A 288 11.32 -15.68 23.68
CA GLN A 288 12.28 -16.49 22.94
C GLN A 288 12.55 -15.87 21.57
N LEU A 289 13.78 -16.05 21.09
CA LEU A 289 14.19 -15.77 19.72
C LEU A 289 14.64 -17.06 19.06
N THR A 290 13.95 -17.48 18.00
CA THR A 290 14.31 -18.69 17.25
C THR A 290 14.66 -18.36 15.82
N LEU A 291 15.71 -18.98 15.28
CA LEU A 291 15.99 -19.04 13.85
C LEU A 291 15.63 -20.42 13.32
N LYS A 292 14.78 -20.50 12.30
CA LYS A 292 14.33 -21.75 11.68
C LYS A 292 14.57 -21.72 10.18
N THR A 293 14.78 -22.89 9.58
CA THR A 293 14.75 -23.10 8.14
C THR A 293 13.32 -23.36 7.66
N THR A 294 13.06 -23.13 6.37
CA THR A 294 11.81 -23.52 5.72
C THR A 294 12.04 -24.68 4.75
N SER A 295 10.99 -25.15 4.05
CA SER A 295 11.13 -26.09 2.94
C SER A 295 11.96 -25.52 1.78
N ASN A 296 12.10 -24.20 1.69
CA ASN A 296 13.05 -23.55 0.80
C ASN A 296 14.40 -23.40 1.53
N SER A 297 15.44 -24.05 1.01
CA SER A 297 16.78 -24.08 1.61
C SER A 297 17.49 -22.73 1.70
N ARG A 298 16.97 -21.69 1.03
CA ARG A 298 17.50 -20.32 1.13
C ARG A 298 16.67 -19.42 2.03
N LEU A 299 15.50 -19.85 2.49
CA LEU A 299 14.57 -19.00 3.22
C LEU A 299 14.56 -19.40 4.70
N PHE A 300 14.85 -18.41 5.54
CA PHE A 300 15.00 -18.53 6.98
C PHE A 300 14.01 -17.60 7.69
N VAL A 301 13.60 -18.01 8.88
CA VAL A 301 12.60 -17.29 9.68
C VAL A 301 13.13 -17.09 11.09
N PHE A 302 13.39 -15.84 11.42
CA PHE A 302 13.57 -15.40 12.80
C PHE A 302 12.21 -15.13 13.42
N VAL A 303 11.98 -15.64 14.62
CA VAL A 303 10.72 -15.46 15.36
C VAL A 303 11.06 -15.02 16.77
N ARG A 304 10.69 -13.78 17.12
CA ARG A 304 10.71 -13.28 18.49
C ARG A 304 9.28 -13.29 19.03
N SER A 305 9.06 -14.02 20.11
CA SER A 305 7.72 -14.27 20.64
C SER A 305 7.75 -14.52 22.15
N PRO A 306 6.61 -14.45 22.85
CA PRO A 306 6.52 -14.94 24.22
C PRO A 306 6.88 -16.42 24.30
N ILE A 307 7.45 -16.85 25.43
CA ILE A 307 7.71 -18.28 25.68
C ILE A 307 6.38 -19.03 25.72
N GLU A 308 5.41 -18.51 26.47
CA GLU A 308 4.04 -19.00 26.52
C GLU A 308 3.23 -18.38 25.39
N ARG A 309 3.02 -19.13 24.32
CA ARG A 309 2.31 -18.65 23.13
C ARG A 309 1.37 -19.70 22.54
N ASP A 310 0.30 -19.27 21.90
CA ASP A 310 -0.56 -20.18 21.13
C ASP A 310 0.20 -20.64 19.87
N ALA A 311 0.70 -21.88 19.91
CA ALA A 311 1.46 -22.45 18.81
C ALA A 311 0.67 -22.49 17.48
N SER A 312 -0.65 -22.65 17.54
CA SER A 312 -1.51 -22.71 16.36
C SER A 312 -1.67 -21.34 15.71
N GLU A 313 -1.80 -20.29 16.51
CA GLU A 313 -1.87 -18.91 16.04
C GLU A 313 -0.53 -18.46 15.45
N TRP A 314 0.57 -18.70 16.17
CA TRP A 314 1.91 -18.35 15.69
C TRP A 314 2.27 -19.07 14.39
N THR A 315 1.87 -20.33 14.24
CA THR A 315 2.06 -21.06 12.98
C THR A 315 1.33 -20.38 11.81
N LYS A 316 0.13 -19.80 12.04
CA LYS A 316 -0.59 -19.04 11.01
C LYS A 316 0.17 -17.79 10.62
N TRP A 317 0.70 -17.05 11.60
CA TRP A 317 1.48 -15.84 11.31
C TRP A 317 2.83 -16.14 10.65
N GLU A 318 3.51 -17.22 11.05
CA GLU A 318 4.74 -17.69 10.40
C GLU A 318 4.46 -18.00 8.92
N ASN A 319 3.38 -18.73 8.62
CA ASN A 319 2.96 -19.02 7.25
C ASN A 319 2.50 -17.77 6.48
N GLU A 320 1.78 -16.84 7.12
CA GLU A 320 1.39 -15.54 6.55
C GLU A 320 2.64 -14.77 6.11
N ALA A 321 3.66 -14.67 6.97
CA ALA A 321 4.90 -13.95 6.67
C ALA A 321 5.71 -14.61 5.54
N ILE A 322 5.85 -15.95 5.57
CA ILE A 322 6.56 -16.72 4.53
C ILE A 322 5.87 -16.54 3.18
N GLY A 323 4.54 -16.73 3.15
CA GLY A 323 3.72 -16.70 1.95
C GLY A 323 3.28 -15.29 1.50
N TRP A 324 3.69 -14.24 2.21
CA TRP A 324 3.23 -12.88 1.90
C TRP A 324 3.64 -12.47 0.48
N ASP A 325 2.63 -12.11 -0.31
CA ASP A 325 2.75 -11.59 -1.67
C ASP A 325 1.87 -10.35 -1.83
N PHE A 326 2.48 -9.28 -2.33
CA PHE A 326 1.86 -7.98 -2.60
C PHE A 326 0.73 -8.06 -3.63
N LEU A 327 0.90 -8.87 -4.69
CA LEU A 327 -0.01 -8.88 -5.84
C LEU A 327 -1.39 -9.45 -5.54
N VAL A 328 -1.51 -10.23 -4.47
CA VAL A 328 -2.78 -10.86 -4.04
C VAL A 328 -3.43 -10.13 -2.86
N GLN A 329 -2.81 -9.07 -2.32
CA GLN A 329 -3.40 -8.30 -1.22
C GLN A 329 -4.54 -7.39 -1.71
N PRO A 330 -5.66 -7.31 -0.96
CA PRO A 330 -6.71 -6.32 -1.21
C PRO A 330 -6.30 -4.94 -0.70
N ASN A 331 -7.09 -3.91 -1.02
CA ASN A 331 -6.90 -2.51 -0.60
C ASN A 331 -5.49 -1.99 -0.92
N ARG A 332 -5.00 -2.39 -2.09
CA ARG A 332 -3.64 -2.09 -2.53
C ARG A 332 -3.56 -0.74 -3.22
N ILE A 333 -2.60 0.08 -2.85
CA ILE A 333 -2.29 1.32 -3.56
C ILE A 333 -0.83 1.23 -4.00
N ASP A 334 -0.60 1.22 -5.32
CA ASP A 334 0.74 1.28 -5.87
C ASP A 334 0.99 2.61 -6.59
N VAL A 335 2.13 3.24 -6.33
CA VAL A 335 2.54 4.49 -6.96
C VAL A 335 3.86 4.29 -7.66
N TYR A 336 3.79 4.15 -8.98
CA TYR A 336 4.96 3.88 -9.81
C TYR A 336 5.07 4.90 -10.94
N MET A 337 5.94 5.88 -10.73
CA MET A 337 6.17 6.98 -11.65
C MET A 337 7.67 7.18 -11.78
N TYR A 338 8.19 7.16 -13.00
CA TYR A 338 9.63 7.21 -13.30
C TYR A 338 10.00 8.40 -14.20
N ARG A 339 9.02 9.10 -14.76
CA ARG A 339 9.23 10.18 -15.72
C ARG A 339 8.42 11.41 -15.35
N GLU A 340 8.98 12.60 -15.57
CA GLU A 340 8.29 13.86 -15.31
C GLU A 340 7.06 14.07 -16.21
N ASP A 341 6.98 13.36 -17.34
CA ASP A 341 5.79 13.38 -18.20
C ASP A 341 4.56 12.70 -17.58
N GLN A 342 4.77 11.95 -16.49
CA GLN A 342 3.74 11.37 -15.64
C GLN A 342 3.19 12.38 -14.62
N ILE A 343 3.71 13.62 -14.60
CA ILE A 343 3.21 14.72 -13.81
C ILE A 343 2.51 15.71 -14.74
N GLY A 344 1.26 16.01 -14.44
CA GLY A 344 0.44 17.00 -15.11
C GLY A 344 0.94 18.42 -14.89
N ASP A 345 0.65 19.29 -15.86
CA ASP A 345 1.12 20.66 -15.85
C ASP A 345 0.55 21.42 -14.64
N GLY A 346 1.37 22.26 -14.00
CA GLY A 346 0.99 23.06 -12.83
C GLY A 346 1.32 22.45 -11.46
N LEU A 347 1.48 21.12 -11.35
CA LEU A 347 1.99 20.51 -10.10
C LEU A 347 3.50 20.70 -9.95
N LEU A 348 4.24 20.64 -11.06
CA LEU A 348 5.68 20.84 -11.09
C LEU A 348 6.11 22.25 -10.63
N ASN A 349 5.28 23.26 -10.88
CA ASN A 349 5.55 24.66 -10.56
C ASN A 349 5.24 25.01 -9.09
N LYS A 350 4.37 24.24 -8.43
CA LYS A 350 4.00 24.47 -7.01
C LYS A 350 5.10 24.06 -6.03
N MET A 351 5.97 23.13 -6.39
CA MET A 351 7.10 22.71 -5.53
C MET A 351 8.38 23.53 -5.74
N ILE A 352 8.42 24.46 -6.71
CA ILE A 352 9.56 25.37 -6.91
C ILE A 352 9.40 26.57 -5.96
N GLY A 353 9.34 26.31 -4.66
CA GLY A 353 9.90 27.23 -3.67
C GLY A 353 11.43 27.03 -3.65
N PRO A 354 12.24 28.00 -3.16
CA PRO A 354 13.69 27.89 -3.25
C PRO A 354 14.17 26.63 -2.54
N ILE A 355 14.66 25.67 -3.32
CA ILE A 355 15.42 24.52 -2.83
C ILE A 355 16.71 25.10 -2.26
N ASN A 356 16.69 25.45 -0.97
CA ASN A 356 17.92 25.65 -0.22
C ASN A 356 18.61 24.30 -0.15
N ARG A 357 19.43 24.01 -1.16
CA ARG A 357 20.51 23.02 -1.05
C ARG A 357 21.48 23.59 -0.02
N THR A 358 21.23 23.37 1.27
CA THR A 358 22.30 23.43 2.25
C THR A 358 23.21 22.25 1.96
N LYS A 359 24.29 22.54 1.22
CA LYS A 359 25.52 21.76 1.28
C LYS A 359 25.94 21.69 2.75
N LYS A 360 26.02 20.49 3.31
CA LYS A 360 27.02 20.13 4.30
C LYS A 360 27.46 18.70 4.03
#